data_AF-A0A2N9NBR4-F1
#
_entry.id   AF-A0A2N9NBR4-F1
#
_cell.length_a   1.000
_cell.length_b   1.000
_cell.length_c   1.000
_cell.angle_alpha   90.00
_cell.angle_beta   90.00
_cell.angle_gamma   90.00
#
_symmetry.space_group_name_H-M   'P 1'
#
loop_
_entity.id
_entity.type
_entity.pdbx_description
1 polymer ?
#
loop_
_entity_poly.entity_id
_entity_poly.type
_entity_poly.pdbx_seq_one_letter_code
_entity_poly.pdbx_strand_id
1 'polypeptide(L)'
;MAFDVDSNTVGVVAVAIPVIGSIALFSFLSVAAWSDARRKEREEYYRNETLKKIAESSGEGAKAAIELLREQNKSVARRRLEGMKLGGLITAVVGIGVMALLHGLVHDEPVYLAGLIPLLIGLALLGYTFVLAPKEVE
;
A
#
# COMPACT_ATOMS: atom_id res chain seq x y z
N MET A 1 41.85 10.18 -12.99
CA MET A 1 42.17 10.28 -11.55
C MET A 1 41.53 9.08 -10.90
N ALA A 2 42.29 8.01 -10.66
CA ALA A 2 41.76 6.83 -9.97
C ALA A 2 41.65 7.21 -8.50
N PHE A 3 40.43 7.23 -7.96
CA PHE A 3 40.22 7.39 -6.53
C PHE A 3 40.70 6.10 -5.87
N ASP A 4 41.85 6.17 -5.21
CA ASP A 4 42.34 5.08 -4.36
C ASP A 4 41.52 5.15 -3.06
N VAL A 5 40.51 4.30 -2.97
CA VAL A 5 39.56 4.28 -1.85
C VAL A 5 39.95 3.13 -0.94
N ASP A 6 40.47 3.47 0.25
CA ASP A 6 40.85 2.47 1.26
C ASP A 6 39.71 1.50 1.55
N SER A 7 40.03 0.22 1.77
CA SER A 7 39.04 -0.84 2.08
C SER A 7 38.12 -0.48 3.26
N ASN A 8 38.63 0.31 4.21
CA ASN A 8 37.84 0.80 5.33
C ASN A 8 36.78 1.83 4.88
N THR A 9 37.15 2.71 3.96
CA THR A 9 36.23 3.72 3.37
C THR A 9 35.13 3.05 2.56
N VAL A 10 35.43 1.99 1.81
CA VAL A 10 34.42 1.19 1.10
C VAL A 10 33.41 0.57 2.07
N GLY A 11 33.90 -0.01 3.19
CA GLY A 11 33.05 -0.59 4.23
C GLY A 11 32.14 0.45 4.90
N VAL A 12 32.69 1.62 5.24
CA VAL A 12 31.91 2.72 5.84
C VAL A 12 30.85 3.24 4.89
N VAL A 13 31.18 3.45 3.61
CA VAL A 13 30.22 3.93 2.60
C VAL A 13 29.10 2.91 2.36
N ALA A 14 29.44 1.62 2.31
CA ALA A 14 28.46 0.55 2.12
C ALA A 14 27.39 0.50 3.24
N VAL A 15 27.77 0.86 4.47
CA VAL A 15 26.82 0.93 5.61
C VAL A 15 26.14 2.29 5.68
N ALA A 16 26.84 3.38 5.40
CA ALA A 16 26.31 4.73 5.52
C ALA A 16 25.18 5.01 4.52
N ILE A 17 25.29 4.52 3.28
CA ILE A 17 24.27 4.73 2.24
C ILE A 17 22.88 4.20 2.66
N PRO A 18 22.68 2.94 3.06
CA PRO A 18 21.37 2.45 3.46
C PRO A 18 20.86 3.10 4.76
N VAL A 19 21.76 3.47 5.70
CA VAL A 19 21.38 4.15 6.94
C VAL A 19 20.85 5.55 6.65
N ILE A 20 21.60 6.36 5.89
CA ILE A 20 21.19 7.71 5.51
C ILE A 20 19.94 7.65 4.64
N GLY A 21 19.87 6.71 3.69
CA GLY A 21 18.70 6.48 2.86
C GLY A 21 17.46 6.16 3.68
N SER A 22 17.59 5.29 4.68
CA SER A 22 16.49 4.95 5.60
C SER A 22 16.03 6.16 6.41
N ILE A 23 16.96 6.91 7.02
CA ILE A 23 16.63 8.10 7.81
C ILE A 23 15.90 9.13 6.94
N ALA A 24 16.40 9.39 5.72
CA ALA A 24 15.79 10.32 4.80
C ALA A 24 14.38 9.86 4.38
N LEU A 25 14.23 8.58 4.04
CA LEU A 25 12.95 7.98 3.66
C LEU A 25 11.92 8.10 4.80
N PHE A 26 12.26 7.67 6.02
CA PHE A 26 11.34 7.72 7.15
C PHE A 26 11.00 9.14 7.59
N SER A 27 11.96 10.07 7.53
CA SER A 27 11.71 11.48 7.80
C SER A 27 10.71 12.08 6.81
N PHE A 28 10.91 11.81 5.51
CA PHE A 28 9.99 12.24 4.46
C PHE A 28 8.60 11.61 4.62
N LEU A 29 8.52 10.30 4.82
CA LEU A 29 7.25 9.60 5.03
C LEU A 29 6.48 10.14 6.24
N SER A 30 7.18 10.48 7.32
CA SER A 30 6.57 11.06 8.52
C SER A 30 5.92 12.40 8.23
N VAL A 31 6.62 13.29 7.51
CA VAL A 31 6.09 14.60 7.11
C VAL A 31 4.92 14.45 6.14
N ALA A 32 5.07 13.60 5.11
CA ALA A 32 4.02 13.35 4.13
C ALA A 32 2.75 12.80 4.80
N ALA A 33 2.88 11.83 5.70
CA ALA A 33 1.76 11.25 6.44
C ALA A 33 1.09 12.29 7.36
N TRP A 34 1.86 13.13 8.05
CA TRP A 34 1.30 14.20 8.90
C TRP A 34 0.53 15.25 8.08
N SER A 35 1.10 15.69 6.95
CA SER A 35 0.45 16.66 6.06
C SER A 35 -0.84 16.10 5.48
N ASP A 36 -0.85 14.83 5.05
CA ASP A 36 -2.04 14.19 4.51
C ASP A 36 -3.11 13.98 5.58
N ALA A 37 -2.73 13.59 6.80
CA ALA A 37 -3.64 13.47 7.94
C ALA A 37 -4.33 14.81 8.26
N ARG A 38 -3.58 15.92 8.24
CA ARG A 38 -4.13 17.26 8.50
C ARG A 38 -5.07 17.74 7.40
N ARG A 39 -4.78 17.40 6.14
CA ARG A 39 -5.68 17.66 5.03
C ARG A 39 -6.97 16.87 5.19
N LYS A 40 -6.86 15.57 5.47
CA LYS A 40 -7.99 14.66 5.63
C LYS A 40 -8.89 15.05 6.81
N GLU A 41 -8.31 15.49 7.92
CA GLU A 41 -9.07 16.01 9.07
C GLU A 41 -9.97 17.19 8.68
N ARG A 42 -9.48 18.13 7.85
CA ARG A 42 -10.29 19.26 7.37
C ARG A 42 -11.38 18.80 6.41
N GLU A 43 -11.05 17.92 5.46
CA GLU A 43 -12.02 17.39 4.50
C GLU A 43 -13.14 16.61 5.20
N GLU A 44 -12.81 15.78 6.19
CA GLU A 44 -13.80 15.04 6.99
C GLU A 44 -14.63 15.97 7.87
N TYR A 45 -14.04 17.01 8.45
CA TYR A 45 -14.79 18.01 9.22
C TYR A 45 -15.85 18.70 8.35
N TYR A 46 -15.47 19.24 7.19
CA TYR A 46 -16.43 19.92 6.30
C TYR A 46 -17.47 18.96 5.73
N ARG A 47 -17.08 17.74 5.40
CA ARG A 47 -17.99 16.70 4.91
C ARG A 47 -19.03 16.33 5.97
N ASN A 48 -18.61 16.13 7.21
CA ASN A 48 -19.53 15.83 8.31
C ASN A 48 -20.45 17.01 8.63
N GLU A 49 -19.94 18.24 8.59
CA GLU A 49 -20.75 19.43 8.84
C GLU A 49 -21.80 19.65 7.73
N THR A 50 -21.43 19.45 6.46
CA THR A 50 -22.38 19.52 5.33
C THR A 50 -23.42 18.41 5.39
N LEU A 51 -23.02 17.16 5.66
CA LEU A 51 -23.95 16.06 5.86
C LEU A 51 -24.94 16.32 7.00
N LYS A 52 -24.45 16.84 8.13
CA LYS A 52 -25.28 17.21 9.27
C LYS A 52 -26.31 18.28 8.88
N LYS A 53 -25.88 19.34 8.19
CA LYS A 53 -26.78 20.40 7.70
C LYS A 53 -27.83 19.86 6.73
N ILE A 54 -27.48 18.93 5.84
CA ILE A 54 -28.42 18.30 4.89
C ILE A 54 -29.43 17.42 5.63
N ALA A 55 -28.98 16.66 6.64
CA ALA A 55 -29.85 15.83 7.46
C ALA A 55 -30.83 16.64 8.32
N GLU A 56 -30.40 17.81 8.82
CA GLU A 56 -31.22 18.70 9.65
C GLU A 56 -32.19 19.55 8.82
N SER A 57 -31.95 19.74 7.52
CA SER A 57 -32.71 20.72 6.71
C SER A 57 -34.00 20.17 6.06
N SER A 58 -34.23 18.85 5.94
CA SER A 58 -35.48 18.27 5.41
C SER A 58 -35.55 16.74 5.55
N GLY A 59 -36.76 16.16 5.69
CA GLY A 59 -36.95 14.69 5.69
C GLY A 59 -36.59 14.00 4.37
N GLU A 60 -36.68 14.71 3.24
CA GLU A 60 -36.23 14.24 1.92
C GLU A 60 -34.71 14.40 1.75
N GLY A 61 -34.13 15.48 2.30
CA GLY A 61 -32.69 15.73 2.35
C GLY A 61 -31.93 14.71 3.21
N ALA A 62 -32.50 14.30 4.34
CA ALA A 62 -31.96 13.24 5.19
C ALA A 62 -31.87 11.88 4.45
N LYS A 63 -32.87 11.54 3.64
CA LYS A 63 -32.84 10.32 2.80
C LYS A 63 -31.74 10.39 1.74
N ALA A 64 -31.62 11.53 1.04
CA ALA A 64 -30.56 11.73 0.05
C ALA A 64 -29.15 11.68 0.66
N ALA A 65 -28.96 12.23 1.86
CA ALA A 65 -27.68 12.16 2.58
C ALA A 65 -27.31 10.72 2.97
N ILE A 66 -28.29 9.93 3.44
CA ILE A 66 -28.07 8.52 3.80
C ILE A 66 -27.72 7.68 2.56
N GLU A 67 -28.41 7.90 1.43
CA GLU A 67 -28.12 7.16 0.19
C GLU A 67 -26.72 7.49 -0.34
N LEU A 68 -26.35 8.78 -0.34
CA LEU A 68 -25.02 9.22 -0.74
C LEU A 68 -23.92 8.59 0.14
N LEU A 69 -24.14 8.50 1.46
CA LEU A 69 -23.21 7.80 2.36
C LEU A 69 -23.09 6.31 2.03
N ARG A 70 -24.20 5.67 1.68
CA ARG A 70 -24.24 4.26 1.31
C ARG A 70 -23.48 3.99 0.02
N GLU A 71 -23.68 4.81 -1.01
CA GLU A 71 -22.95 4.74 -2.27
C GLU A 71 -21.45 5.00 -2.07
N GLN A 72 -21.09 6.00 -1.26
CA GLN A 72 -19.69 6.27 -0.95
C GLN A 72 -19.02 5.08 -0.26
N ASN A 73 -19.68 4.47 0.73
CA ASN A 73 -19.17 3.26 1.39
C ASN A 73 -18.99 2.09 0.41
N LYS A 74 -19.94 1.89 -0.50
CA LYS A 74 -19.85 0.88 -1.56
C LYS A 74 -18.63 1.15 -2.47
N SER A 75 -18.45 2.40 -2.89
CA SER A 75 -17.32 2.81 -3.73
C SER A 75 -15.95 2.61 -3.05
N VAL A 76 -15.85 2.92 -1.75
CA VAL A 76 -14.61 2.76 -0.97
C VAL A 76 -14.28 1.28 -0.78
N ALA A 77 -15.28 0.47 -0.45
CA ALA A 77 -15.12 -0.98 -0.35
C ALA A 77 -14.64 -1.59 -1.68
N ARG A 78 -15.26 -1.18 -2.80
CA ARG A 78 -14.88 -1.63 -4.14
C ARG A 78 -13.45 -1.23 -4.51
N ARG A 79 -13.08 0.03 -4.31
CA ARG A 79 -11.69 0.51 -4.56
C ARG A 79 -10.66 -0.23 -3.71
N ARG A 80 -10.98 -0.54 -2.46
CA ARG A 80 -10.09 -1.31 -1.58
C ARG A 80 -9.87 -2.73 -2.12
N LEU A 81 -10.93 -3.41 -2.58
CA LEU A 81 -10.83 -4.74 -3.18
C LEU A 81 -10.07 -4.71 -4.50
N GLU A 82 -10.31 -3.73 -5.36
CA GLU A 82 -9.58 -3.54 -6.61
C GLU A 82 -8.08 -3.29 -6.35
N GLY A 83 -7.75 -2.46 -5.36
CA GLY A 83 -6.38 -2.23 -4.92
C GLY A 83 -5.70 -3.50 -4.39
N MET A 84 -6.40 -4.31 -3.58
CA MET A 84 -5.89 -5.59 -3.09
C MET A 84 -5.69 -6.61 -4.21
N LYS A 85 -6.55 -6.64 -5.23
CA LYS A 85 -6.38 -7.51 -6.42
C LYS A 85 -5.13 -7.14 -7.20
N LEU A 86 -4.97 -5.86 -7.52
CA LEU A 86 -3.82 -5.37 -8.28
C LEU A 86 -2.52 -5.53 -7.48
N GLY A 87 -2.53 -5.18 -6.18
CA GLY A 87 -1.38 -5.36 -5.30
C GLY A 87 -1.01 -6.84 -5.12
N GLY A 88 -1.99 -7.71 -4.93
CA GLY A 88 -1.78 -9.15 -4.83
C GLY A 88 -1.18 -9.75 -6.10
N LEU A 89 -1.68 -9.34 -7.27
CA LEU A 89 -1.15 -9.77 -8.58
C LEU A 89 0.30 -9.34 -8.77
N ILE A 90 0.61 -8.06 -8.52
CA ILE A 90 1.99 -7.55 -8.64
C ILE A 90 2.92 -8.31 -7.70
N THR A 91 2.52 -8.48 -6.44
CA THR A 91 3.36 -9.16 -5.43
C THR A 91 3.61 -10.63 -5.82
N ALA A 92 2.60 -11.33 -6.36
CA ALA A 92 2.75 -12.69 -6.84
C ALA A 92 3.74 -12.79 -8.00
N VAL A 93 3.61 -11.90 -9.00
CA VAL A 93 4.54 -11.85 -10.15
C VAL A 93 5.96 -11.53 -9.71
N VAL A 94 6.14 -10.59 -8.76
CA VAL A 94 7.45 -10.28 -8.17
C VAL A 94 8.04 -11.51 -7.50
N GLY A 95 7.26 -12.30 -6.77
CA GLY A 95 7.75 -13.54 -6.16
C GLY A 95 8.26 -14.56 -7.17
N ILE A 96 7.56 -14.76 -8.28
CA ILE A 96 8.01 -15.61 -9.39
C ILE A 96 9.31 -15.07 -9.99
N GLY A 97 9.37 -13.76 -10.24
CA GLY A 97 10.57 -13.10 -10.77
C GLY A 97 11.79 -13.26 -9.87
N VAL A 98 11.61 -13.10 -8.56
CA VAL A 98 12.67 -13.29 -7.56
C VAL A 98 13.13 -14.75 -7.52
N MET A 99 12.20 -15.72 -7.57
CA MET A 99 12.58 -17.14 -7.67
C MET A 99 13.42 -17.41 -8.91
N ALA A 100 12.97 -16.98 -10.09
CA ALA A 100 13.65 -17.23 -11.35
C ALA A 100 15.04 -16.58 -11.39
N LEU A 101 15.15 -15.34 -10.91
CA LEU A 101 16.41 -14.61 -10.84
C LEU A 101 17.42 -15.32 -9.92
N LEU A 102 17.00 -15.65 -8.70
CA LEU A 102 17.88 -16.28 -7.71
C LEU A 102 18.28 -17.69 -8.11
N HIS A 103 17.39 -18.43 -8.78
CA HIS A 103 17.70 -19.75 -9.32
C HIS A 103 18.79 -19.68 -10.39
N GLY A 104 18.85 -18.60 -11.18
CA GLY A 104 19.90 -18.38 -12.18
C GLY A 104 21.21 -17.83 -11.62
N LEU A 105 21.21 -17.19 -10.43
CA LEU A 105 22.39 -16.57 -9.83
C LEU A 105 23.10 -17.47 -8.82
N VAL A 106 22.37 -18.23 -8.01
CA VAL A 106 22.90 -19.06 -6.93
C VAL A 106 22.47 -20.51 -7.14
N HIS A 107 23.44 -21.40 -7.35
CA HIS A 107 23.19 -22.79 -7.72
C HIS A 107 23.40 -23.79 -6.57
N ASP A 108 24.28 -23.45 -5.61
CA ASP A 108 24.67 -24.37 -4.53
C ASP A 108 23.65 -24.45 -3.39
N GLU A 109 22.88 -23.37 -3.18
CA GLU A 109 21.85 -23.30 -2.14
C GLU A 109 20.50 -22.86 -2.71
N PRO A 110 19.37 -23.37 -2.18
CA PRO A 110 18.04 -23.05 -2.67
C PRO A 110 17.53 -21.67 -2.21
N VAL A 111 18.36 -20.62 -2.38
CA VAL A 111 18.04 -19.24 -2.00
C VAL A 111 16.84 -18.70 -2.79
N TYR A 112 16.56 -19.26 -3.97
CA TYR A 112 15.37 -18.95 -4.77
C TYR A 112 14.05 -19.13 -4.01
N LEU A 113 14.00 -20.00 -3.00
CA LEU A 113 12.84 -20.17 -2.13
C LEU A 113 12.47 -18.89 -1.35
N ALA A 114 13.37 -17.92 -1.22
CA ALA A 114 13.04 -16.60 -0.67
C ALA A 114 11.92 -15.89 -1.46
N GLY A 115 11.83 -16.14 -2.79
CA GLY A 115 10.75 -15.62 -3.63
C GLY A 115 9.37 -16.22 -3.31
N LEU A 116 9.32 -17.31 -2.54
CA LEU A 116 8.07 -17.96 -2.11
C LEU A 116 7.30 -17.09 -1.10
N ILE A 117 8.01 -16.27 -0.33
CA ILE A 117 7.41 -15.33 0.63
C ILE A 117 6.51 -14.30 -0.08
N PRO A 118 7.01 -13.46 -1.01
CA PRO A 118 6.16 -12.52 -1.74
C PRO A 118 5.12 -13.23 -2.62
N LEU A 119 5.43 -14.41 -3.18
CA LEU A 119 4.46 -15.19 -3.94
C LEU A 119 3.24 -15.56 -3.08
N LEU A 120 3.46 -16.12 -1.89
CA LEU A 120 2.39 -16.51 -0.98
C LEU A 120 1.60 -15.31 -0.46
N ILE A 121 2.26 -14.19 -0.18
CA ILE A 121 1.57 -12.94 0.20
C ILE A 121 0.63 -12.50 -0.93
N GLY A 122 1.12 -12.49 -2.17
CA GLY A 122 0.32 -12.17 -3.34
C GLY A 122 -0.88 -13.10 -3.51
N LEU A 123 -0.66 -14.41 -3.39
CA LEU A 123 -1.72 -15.42 -3.46
C LEU A 123 -2.74 -15.30 -2.32
N ALA A 124 -2.30 -14.99 -1.10
CA ALA A 124 -3.20 -14.78 0.03
C ALA A 124 -4.11 -13.56 -0.18
N LEU A 125 -3.55 -12.45 -0.68
CA LEU A 125 -4.32 -11.24 -1.02
C LEU A 125 -5.34 -11.54 -2.12
N LEU A 126 -4.93 -12.23 -3.18
CA LEU A 126 -5.82 -12.64 -4.26
C LEU A 126 -6.92 -13.59 -3.75
N GLY A 127 -6.54 -14.62 -3.00
CA GLY A 127 -7.47 -15.59 -2.40
C GLY A 127 -8.52 -14.92 -1.53
N TYR A 128 -8.14 -13.96 -0.68
CA TYR A 128 -9.09 -13.15 0.08
C TYR A 128 -10.06 -12.40 -0.84
N THR A 129 -9.56 -11.70 -1.86
CA THR A 129 -10.40 -10.88 -2.74
C THR A 129 -11.36 -11.69 -3.63
N PHE A 130 -11.05 -12.94 -3.95
CA PHE A 130 -11.89 -13.78 -4.81
C PHE A 130 -12.83 -14.71 -4.04
N VAL A 131 -12.43 -15.16 -2.84
CA VAL A 131 -13.17 -16.18 -2.07
C VAL A 131 -13.90 -15.59 -0.86
N LEU A 132 -13.26 -14.70 -0.10
CA LEU A 132 -13.76 -14.22 1.20
C LEU A 132 -14.39 -12.84 1.13
N ALA A 133 -13.98 -12.01 0.18
CA ALA A 133 -14.55 -10.67 0.04
C ALA A 133 -16.05 -10.78 -0.32
N PRO A 134 -16.93 -10.05 0.38
CA PRO A 134 -18.36 -10.07 0.09
C PRO A 134 -18.56 -9.64 -1.37
N LYS A 135 -19.12 -10.55 -2.17
CA LYS A 135 -19.53 -10.26 -3.54
C LYS A 135 -20.75 -9.35 -3.44
N GLU A 136 -20.72 -8.21 -4.11
CA GLU A 136 -21.91 -7.38 -4.29
C GLU A 136 -22.95 -8.27 -4.99
N VAL A 137 -23.99 -8.68 -4.25
CA VAL A 137 -25.18 -9.24 -4.85
C VAL A 137 -25.83 -8.06 -5.57
N GLU A 138 -25.82 -8.13 -6.89
CA GLU A 138 -26.37 -7.12 -7.80
C GLU A 138 -27.87 -6.92 -7.55
#